data_AF-A0A8R1ILW3-F1
#
_entry.id   AF-A0A8R1ILW3-F1
#
_cell.length_a   1.000
_cell.length_b   1.000
_cell.length_c   1.000
_cell.angle_alpha   90.00
_cell.angle_beta   90.00
_cell.angle_gamma   90.00
#
_symmetry.space_group_name_H-M   'P 1'
#
loop_
_entity.id
_entity.type
_entity.pdbx_description
1 polymer ?
#
loop_
_entity_poly.entity_id
_entity_poly.type
_entity_poly.pdbx_seq_one_letter_code
_entity_poly.pdbx_strand_id
1 'polypeptide(L)' 'TEISTIDPKLNIYHKCNYNGLCYKKIGITIPDNYVSSGKTPSKTYDIGTLNLANQYTGQTTDCIN' A
#
# COMPACT_ATOMS: atom_id res chain seq x y z
N THR A 1 -9.14 -21.11 7.72
CA THR A 1 -7.71 -21.23 8.01
C THR A 1 -6.99 -20.93 6.73
N GLU A 2 -6.18 -19.87 6.68
CA GLU A 2 -5.23 -19.71 5.57
C GLU A 2 -4.19 -20.81 5.68
N ILE A 3 -3.88 -21.46 4.56
CA ILE A 3 -2.98 -22.61 4.50
C ILE A 3 -1.54 -22.13 4.19
N SER A 4 -1.40 -20.95 3.59
CA SER A 4 -0.13 -20.31 3.23
C SER A 4 0.01 -18.93 3.89
N THR A 5 1.23 -18.39 3.89
CA THR A 5 1.47 -16.97 4.22
C THR A 5 0.77 -16.09 3.19
N ILE A 6 0.11 -15.02 3.66
CA ILE A 6 -0.43 -13.97 2.80
C ILE A 6 0.65 -13.01 2.34
N ASP A 7 0.42 -12.39 1.19
CA ASP A 7 1.27 -11.33 0.63
C ASP A 7 0.54 -9.97 0.74
N PRO A 8 0.55 -9.33 1.92
CA PRO A 8 -0.16 -8.07 2.12
C PRO A 8 0.43 -6.94 1.27
N LYS A 9 -0.47 -6.13 0.69
CA LYS A 9 -0.11 -4.94 -0.09
C LYS A 9 -0.98 -3.75 0.30
N LEU A 10 -0.33 -2.65 0.68
CA LEU A 10 -0.97 -1.36 0.87
C LEU A 10 -1.03 -0.63 -0.48
N ASN A 11 -2.23 -0.29 -0.94
CA ASN A 11 -2.42 0.60 -2.07
C ASN A 11 -2.94 1.95 -1.58
N ILE A 12 -2.19 3.02 -1.89
CA ILE A 12 -2.57 4.40 -1.58
C ILE A 12 -3.06 5.04 -2.87
N TYR A 13 -4.31 5.51 -2.87
CA TYR A 13 -4.93 6.19 -4.00
C TYR A 13 -5.14 7.66 -3.67
N HIS A 14 -4.65 8.57 -4.50
CA HIS A 14 -4.71 10.01 -4.21
C HIS A 14 -4.86 10.89 -5.46
N LYS A 15 -5.29 12.14 -5.23
CA LYS A 15 -5.32 13.23 -6.22
C LYS A 15 -4.43 14.42 -5.86
N CYS A 16 -3.53 14.27 -4.89
CA CYS A 16 -2.58 15.32 -4.53
C CYS A 16 -1.77 15.77 -5.76
N ASN A 17 -1.79 17.07 -6.07
CA ASN A 17 -1.23 17.67 -7.30
C ASN A 17 -1.57 16.86 -8.57
N TYR A 18 -2.83 16.43 -8.70
CA TYR A 18 -3.29 15.64 -9.84
C TYR A 18 -4.78 15.86 -10.14
N ASN A 19 -5.06 16.36 -11.35
CA ASN A 19 -6.43 16.69 -11.79
C ASN A 19 -6.99 15.68 -12.80
N GLY A 20 -6.45 14.46 -12.83
CA GLY A 20 -6.97 13.40 -13.70
C GLY A 20 -8.34 12.86 -13.25
N LEU A 21 -9.01 12.19 -14.17
CA LEU A 21 -10.31 11.56 -13.93
C LEU A 21 -10.24 10.53 -12.79
N CYS A 22 -9.18 9.72 -12.77
CA CYS A 22 -8.95 8.65 -11.79
C CYS A 22 -7.96 9.07 -10.69
N TYR A 23 -7.28 8.11 -10.05
CA TYR A 23 -6.36 8.36 -8.94
C TYR A 23 -4.93 7.96 -9.29
N LYS A 24 -3.94 8.69 -8.77
CA LYS A 24 -2.57 8.17 -8.68
C LYS A 24 -2.55 7.06 -7.63
N LYS A 25 -1.88 5.95 -7.94
CA LYS A 25 -1.77 4.76 -7.09
C LYS A 25 -0.32 4.49 -6.75
N ILE A 26 -0.04 4.37 -5.46
CA ILE A 26 1.24 3.91 -4.93
C ILE A 26 1.00 2.55 -4.26
N GLY A 27 1.76 1.53 -4.65
CA GLY A 27 1.68 0.19 -4.07
C GLY A 27 2.90 -0.11 -3.21
N ILE A 28 2.68 -0.46 -1.95
CA ILE A 28 3.72 -0.86 -1.00
C ILE A 28 3.45 -2.29 -0.58
N THR A 29 4.37 -3.20 -0.94
CA THR A 29 4.34 -4.58 -0.46
C THR A 29 4.84 -4.60 0.98
N ILE A 30 4.06 -5.22 1.87
CA ILE A 30 4.46 -5.44 3.25
C ILE A 30 5.23 -6.77 3.29
N PRO A 31 6.48 -6.79 3.77
CA PRO A 31 7.28 -8.02 3.75
C PRO A 31 6.68 -9.12 4.65
N ASP A 32 6.80 -10.37 4.20
CA ASP A 32 6.20 -11.55 4.85
C ASP A 32 6.64 -11.72 6.30
N ASN A 33 7.84 -11.24 6.65
CA ASN A 33 8.32 -11.32 8.02
C ASN A 33 7.51 -10.43 9.00
N TYR A 34 6.63 -9.55 8.51
CA TYR A 34 5.64 -8.79 9.30
C TYR A 34 4.27 -9.46 9.38
N VAL A 35 4.07 -10.59 8.70
CA VAL A 35 2.86 -11.41 8.80
C VAL A 35 2.95 -12.28 10.05
N SER A 36 1.90 -12.28 10.86
CA SER A 36 1.80 -13.10 12.07
C SER A 36 0.41 -13.69 12.23
N SER A 37 0.34 -14.92 12.72
CA SER A 37 -0.94 -15.58 13.02
C SER A 37 -1.60 -15.00 14.28
N GLY A 38 -2.93 -14.95 14.27
CA GLY A 38 -3.74 -14.46 15.39
C GLY A 38 -4.37 -13.09 15.13
N LYS A 39 -5.11 -12.58 16.11
CA LYS A 39 -5.86 -11.31 15.98
C LYS A 39 -4.99 -10.06 16.19
N THR A 40 -3.82 -10.22 16.80
CA THR A 40 -2.92 -9.11 17.16
C THR A 40 -1.58 -9.32 16.47
N PRO A 41 -1.04 -8.32 15.77
CA PRO A 41 0.24 -8.44 15.08
C PRO A 41 1.40 -8.55 16.07
N SER A 42 2.41 -9.37 15.77
CA SER A 42 3.63 -9.48 16.59
C SER A 42 4.56 -8.27 16.45
N LYS A 43 4.49 -7.57 15.32
CA LYS A 43 5.16 -6.30 15.04
C LYS A 43 4.42 -5.56 13.92
N THR A 44 4.63 -4.26 13.85
CA THR A 44 4.03 -3.39 12.82
C THR A 44 5.08 -2.97 11.79
N TYR A 45 4.66 -2.84 10.53
CA TYR A 45 5.49 -2.29 9.47
C TYR A 45 5.21 -0.79 9.34
N ASP A 46 6.18 0.03 9.76
CA ASP A 46 6.10 1.48 9.63
C ASP A 46 6.63 1.92 8.26
N ILE A 47 5.73 2.47 7.44
CA ILE A 47 6.06 2.98 6.09
C ILE A 47 6.62 4.41 6.13
N GLY A 48 6.67 5.03 7.30
CA GLY A 48 7.05 6.42 7.50
C GLY A 48 5.99 7.41 7.03
N THR A 49 6.43 8.64 6.79
CA THR A 49 5.60 9.73 6.27
C THR A 49 5.87 9.94 4.79
N LEU A 50 4.83 9.83 3.96
CA LEU A 50 4.93 9.99 2.51
C LEU A 50 4.34 11.32 2.06
N ASN A 51 5.12 12.11 1.31
CA ASN A 51 4.61 13.29 0.63
C ASN A 51 3.95 12.88 -0.70
N LEU A 52 2.61 12.88 -0.74
CA LEU A 52 1.84 12.44 -1.90
C LEU A 52 1.88 13.42 -3.10
N ALA A 53 2.51 14.59 -2.96
CA ALA A 53 2.72 15.51 -4.07
C ALA A 53 3.86 15.06 -5.01
N ASN A 54 4.77 14.21 -4.53
CA ASN A 54 5.92 13.71 -5.28
C ASN A 54 5.55 12.63 -6.30
N GLN A 55 6.47 12.33 -7.22
CA GLN A 55 6.37 11.16 -8.10
C GLN A 55 7.22 10.02 -7.52
N TYR A 56 6.59 8.90 -7.18
CA TYR A 56 7.26 7.71 -6.69
C TYR A 56 7.49 6.70 -7.83
N THR A 57 8.61 5.97 -7.76
CA THR A 57 8.89 4.87 -8.69
C THR A 57 7.78 3.81 -8.62
N GLY A 58 7.30 3.36 -9.78
CA GLY A 58 6.22 2.37 -9.85
C GLY A 58 4.81 2.93 -9.55
N GLN A 59 4.66 4.25 -9.39
CA GLN A 59 3.35 4.88 -9.31
C GLN A 59 2.59 4.71 -10.63
N THR A 60 1.32 4.31 -10.55
CA THR A 60 0.43 4.17 -11.70
C THR A 60 -0.80 5.08 -11.57
N THR A 61 -1.65 5.08 -12.58
CA THR A 61 -2.99 5.68 -12.50
C THR A 61 -4.01 4.56 -12.50
N ASP A 62 -4.96 4.59 -11.57
CA ASP A 62 -5.96 3.54 -11.39
C ASP A 62 -7.34 4.16 -11.09
N CYS A 63 -8.37 3.61 -11.71
CA CYS A 63 -9.76 4.02 -11.54
C CYS A 63 -10.43 2.94 -10.68
N ILE A 64 -10.50 3.18 -9.37
CA ILE A 64 -11.19 2.26 -8.48
C ILE A 64 -12.68 2.31 -8.81
N ASN A 65 -13.25 1.18 -9.24
CA ASN A 65 -14.68 0.97 -9.42
C ASN A 65 -15.30 0.40 -8.15
#